data_AF-A0A5J5REV2-F1
#
_entry.id   AF-A0A5J5REV2-F1
#
_cell.length_a   1.000
_cell.length_b   1.000
_cell.length_c   1.000
_cell.angle_alpha   90.00
_cell.angle_beta   90.00
_cell.angle_gamma   90.00
#
_symmetry.space_group_name_H-M   'P 1'
#
loop_
_entity.id
_entity.type
_entity.pdbx_description
1 polymer ?
#
loop_
_entity_poly.entity_id
_entity_poly.type
_entity_poly.pdbx_seq_one_letter_code
_entity_poly.pdbx_strand_id
1 'polypeptide(L)'
;MATTGQPKRQGQQQQQQQQQNKTTEKRKPVFVKVDQLKPGTKGHTLVAKVLSSNMVLQKGRAASRNLRQTRIAECLVGDETGTVLFTARNEQVDLMKPDDTVILRNAKIDMFKGSMRLAVDKWGRIEVTDPANFVVKEDNNLSLVEYELVSVLENDEIAET
;
A
#
# COMPACT_ATOMS: atom_id res chain seq x y z
N MET A 1 40.34 73.30 -4.16
CA MET A 1 40.88 72.01 -3.70
C MET A 1 40.81 71.98 -2.17
N ALA A 2 39.82 71.29 -1.61
CA ALA A 2 39.84 70.74 -0.24
C ALA A 2 38.51 70.00 0.00
N THR A 3 38.67 68.73 0.34
CA THR A 3 37.75 67.70 0.81
C THR A 3 36.72 68.15 1.86
N THR A 4 35.54 67.53 1.89
CA THR A 4 35.04 66.74 3.03
C THR A 4 33.83 65.91 2.59
N GLY A 5 33.99 64.59 2.57
CA GLY A 5 32.91 63.64 2.36
C GLY A 5 32.17 63.33 3.66
N GLN A 6 30.88 62.99 3.53
CA GLN A 6 30.12 62.33 4.59
C GLN A 6 29.65 60.94 4.12
N PRO A 7 29.65 59.92 5.01
CA PRO A 7 29.45 58.53 4.62
C PRO A 7 27.99 58.07 4.68
N LYS A 8 27.78 57.01 3.89
CA LYS A 8 26.60 56.17 3.66
C LYS A 8 25.78 55.86 4.94
N ARG A 9 24.49 56.22 4.93
CA ARG A 9 23.43 55.57 5.73
C ARG A 9 22.76 54.47 4.89
N GLN A 10 23.44 53.34 4.70
CA GLN A 10 22.80 52.14 4.15
C GLN A 10 23.45 50.92 4.78
N GLY A 11 22.90 50.48 5.90
CA GLY A 11 23.39 49.30 6.59
C GLY A 11 22.47 48.96 7.74
N GLN A 12 21.22 48.58 7.45
CA GLN A 12 20.37 47.86 8.41
C GLN A 12 19.05 47.28 7.86
N GLN A 13 18.87 47.09 6.54
CA GLN A 13 17.61 46.54 6.01
C GLN A 13 17.75 45.31 5.08
N GLN A 14 18.82 44.51 5.21
CA GLN A 14 18.98 43.32 4.35
C GLN A 14 19.15 41.98 5.08
N GLN A 15 18.80 41.87 6.37
CA GLN A 15 18.97 40.60 7.11
C GLN A 15 17.69 39.88 7.55
N GLN A 16 16.51 40.18 6.98
CA GLN A 16 15.26 39.49 7.39
C GLN A 16 14.44 38.83 6.28
N GLN A 17 14.98 38.58 5.08
CA GLN A 17 14.24 37.88 4.01
C GLN A 17 14.90 36.58 3.53
N GLN A 18 15.43 35.76 4.44
CA GLN A 18 15.78 34.37 4.16
C GLN A 18 15.19 33.42 5.21
N GLN A 19 13.88 33.50 5.45
CA GLN A 19 13.16 32.38 6.09
C GLN A 19 12.72 31.39 5.01
N GLN A 20 13.68 30.51 4.73
CA GLN A 20 13.58 29.13 4.24
C GLN A 20 12.17 28.61 3.98
N ASN A 21 11.76 28.58 2.71
CA ASN A 21 10.84 27.56 2.20
C ASN A 21 11.56 26.20 2.24
N LYS A 22 11.60 25.57 3.41
CA LYS A 22 12.07 24.19 3.53
C LYS A 22 10.93 23.29 3.06
N THR A 23 10.89 23.00 1.76
CA THR A 23 9.98 21.99 1.21
C THR A 23 10.33 20.66 1.88
N THR A 24 9.44 20.18 2.75
CA THR A 24 9.60 18.86 3.36
C THR A 24 9.60 17.81 2.26
N GLU A 25 10.78 17.29 1.92
CA GLU A 25 10.91 16.24 0.92
C GLU A 25 10.08 15.03 1.36
N LYS A 26 9.13 14.63 0.51
CA LYS A 26 8.31 13.45 0.77
C LYS A 26 9.21 12.22 0.73
N ARG A 27 9.18 11.42 1.80
CA ARG A 27 9.94 10.16 1.87
C ARG A 27 9.58 9.29 0.67
N LYS A 28 10.60 8.70 0.04
CA LYS A 28 10.41 7.77 -1.08
C LYS A 28 9.61 6.55 -0.59
N PRO A 29 8.66 6.04 -1.39
CA PRO A 29 7.94 4.82 -1.05
C PRO A 29 8.93 3.65 -0.94
N VAL A 30 8.78 2.84 0.10
CA VAL A 30 9.53 1.60 0.29
C VAL A 30 8.69 0.46 -0.28
N PHE A 31 9.28 -0.30 -1.20
CA PHE A 31 8.64 -1.46 -1.79
C PHE A 31 9.02 -2.70 -0.98
N VAL A 32 8.01 -3.49 -0.62
CA VAL A 32 8.15 -4.79 0.04
C VAL A 32 7.83 -5.91 -0.93
N LYS A 33 8.31 -7.11 -0.62
CA LYS A 33 8.04 -8.34 -1.39
C LYS A 33 6.88 -9.13 -0.81
N VAL A 34 6.28 -10.01 -1.60
CA VAL A 34 5.14 -10.84 -1.18
C VAL A 34 5.52 -11.69 0.02
N ASP A 35 6.68 -12.35 0.03
CA ASP A 35 7.16 -13.19 1.15
C ASP A 35 7.37 -12.46 2.49
N GLN A 36 7.46 -11.13 2.47
CA GLN A 36 7.63 -10.30 3.67
C GLN A 36 6.31 -9.91 4.32
N LEU A 37 5.17 -10.23 3.69
CA LEU A 37 3.85 -9.93 4.22
C LEU A 37 3.56 -10.81 5.44
N LYS A 38 3.01 -10.19 6.50
CA LYS A 38 2.66 -10.88 7.74
C LYS A 38 1.20 -10.64 8.13
N PRO A 39 0.54 -11.58 8.82
CA PRO A 39 -0.82 -11.40 9.35
C PRO A 39 -1.00 -10.06 10.07
N GLY A 40 -2.11 -9.36 9.79
CA GLY A 40 -2.49 -8.10 10.46
C GLY A 40 -1.66 -6.85 10.11
N THR A 41 -0.65 -6.96 9.25
CA THR A 41 0.19 -5.82 8.84
C THR A 41 -0.48 -4.93 7.79
N LYS A 42 -0.07 -3.66 7.71
CA LYS A 42 -0.68 -2.62 6.86
C LYS A 42 0.36 -1.62 6.34
N GLY A 43 -0.01 -0.85 5.33
CA GLY A 43 0.83 0.20 4.76
C GLY A 43 1.83 -0.30 3.72
N HIS A 44 1.58 -1.48 3.15
CA HIS A 44 2.48 -2.10 2.18
C HIS A 44 2.42 -1.42 0.84
N THR A 45 3.57 -1.33 0.18
CA THR A 45 3.65 -0.95 -1.22
C THR A 45 4.42 -2.05 -1.96
N LEU A 46 3.84 -2.64 -3.00
CA LEU A 46 4.48 -3.73 -3.76
C LEU A 46 4.12 -3.64 -5.24
N VAL A 47 4.95 -4.26 -6.07
CA VAL A 47 4.70 -4.50 -7.49
C VAL A 47 4.39 -5.99 -7.63
N ALA A 48 3.28 -6.32 -8.27
CA ALA A 48 2.87 -7.71 -8.47
C ALA A 48 2.27 -7.90 -9.86
N LYS A 49 2.41 -9.11 -10.40
CA LYS A 49 1.69 -9.57 -11.59
C LYS A 49 0.38 -10.22 -11.17
N VAL A 50 -0.66 -10.00 -11.96
CA VAL A 50 -1.97 -10.65 -11.79
C VAL A 50 -1.96 -11.95 -12.58
N LEU A 51 -2.07 -13.08 -11.90
CA LEU A 51 -2.11 -14.41 -12.52
C LEU A 51 -3.54 -14.82 -12.92
N SER A 52 -4.50 -14.51 -12.06
CA SER A 52 -5.92 -14.78 -12.33
C SER A 52 -6.82 -13.76 -11.65
N SER A 53 -8.05 -13.63 -12.14
CA SER A 53 -9.07 -12.71 -11.61
C SER A 53 -10.45 -13.35 -11.74
N ASN A 54 -11.01 -13.75 -10.61
CA ASN A 54 -12.27 -14.49 -10.54
C ASN A 54 -13.34 -13.66 -9.85
N MET A 55 -14.45 -13.38 -10.54
CA MET A 55 -15.54 -12.61 -9.95
C MET A 55 -16.33 -13.46 -8.95
N VAL A 56 -16.34 -13.07 -7.68
CA VAL A 56 -16.99 -13.82 -6.60
C VAL A 56 -18.32 -13.21 -6.15
N LEU A 57 -18.52 -11.91 -6.39
CA LEU A 57 -19.78 -11.25 -6.10
C LEU A 57 -20.04 -10.16 -7.13
N GLN A 58 -21.23 -10.19 -7.74
CA GLN A 58 -21.72 -9.11 -8.58
C GLN A 58 -23.18 -8.85 -8.21
N LYS A 59 -23.42 -7.78 -7.43
CA LYS A 59 -24.76 -7.40 -6.98
C LYS A 59 -25.09 -5.98 -7.43
N GLY A 60 -26.10 -5.85 -8.29
CA GLY A 60 -26.64 -4.59 -8.78
C GLY A 60 -27.48 -4.84 -10.03
N ARG A 61 -28.78 -4.52 -9.99
CA ARG A 61 -29.64 -4.61 -11.18
C ARG A 61 -29.35 -3.41 -12.08
N ALA A 62 -29.30 -3.63 -13.40
CA ALA A 62 -29.14 -2.60 -14.43
C ALA A 62 -30.20 -1.46 -14.39
N ALA A 63 -31.26 -1.61 -13.58
CA ALA A 63 -32.46 -0.77 -13.63
C ALA A 63 -32.59 0.31 -12.54
N SER A 64 -31.69 0.42 -11.55
CA SER A 64 -31.82 1.44 -10.48
C SER A 64 -30.55 2.27 -10.32
N ARG A 65 -30.64 3.55 -10.69
CA ARG A 65 -29.56 4.54 -10.58
C ARG A 65 -29.08 4.81 -9.14
N ASN A 66 -29.79 4.28 -8.14
CA ASN A 66 -29.57 4.55 -6.72
C ASN A 66 -28.98 3.35 -5.94
N LEU A 67 -28.80 2.17 -6.55
CA LEU A 67 -28.13 1.04 -5.89
C LEU A 67 -26.64 1.06 -6.22
N ARG A 68 -25.79 1.16 -5.19
CA ARG A 68 -24.34 0.96 -5.34
C ARG A 68 -24.08 -0.45 -5.86
N GLN A 69 -23.59 -0.55 -7.09
CA GLN A 69 -23.14 -1.81 -7.67
C GLN A 69 -21.97 -2.32 -6.82
N THR A 70 -22.16 -3.47 -6.18
CA THR A 70 -21.10 -4.12 -5.41
C THR A 70 -20.49 -5.20 -6.28
N ARG A 71 -19.23 -5.02 -6.65
CA ARG A 71 -18.43 -6.03 -7.37
C ARG A 71 -17.27 -6.45 -6.48
N ILE A 72 -17.03 -7.75 -6.38
CA ILE A 72 -15.86 -8.30 -5.69
C ILE A 72 -15.25 -9.37 -6.60
N ALA A 73 -13.95 -9.28 -6.81
CA ALA A 73 -13.17 -10.33 -7.45
C ALA A 73 -12.04 -10.79 -6.51
N GLU A 74 -11.76 -12.09 -6.54
CA GLU A 74 -10.56 -12.67 -5.96
C GLU A 74 -9.53 -12.82 -7.06
N CYS A 75 -8.38 -12.16 -6.89
CA CYS A 75 -7.31 -12.16 -7.87
C CYS A 75 -6.09 -12.85 -7.27
N LEU A 76 -5.49 -13.82 -7.95
CA LEU A 76 -4.19 -14.34 -7.55
C LEU A 76 -3.13 -13.38 -8.07
N VAL A 77 -2.33 -12.81 -7.16
CA VAL A 77 -1.24 -11.89 -7.51
C VAL A 77 0.07 -12.36 -6.92
N GLY A 78 1.19 -12.04 -7.55
CA GLY A 78 2.50 -12.42 -7.03
C GLY A 78 3.69 -11.70 -7.64
N ASP A 79 4.83 -11.91 -7.01
CA ASP A 79 6.15 -11.48 -7.47
C ASP A 79 7.12 -12.67 -7.48
N GLU A 80 8.42 -12.41 -7.65
CA GLU A 80 9.44 -13.48 -7.66
C GLU A 80 9.59 -14.22 -6.32
N THR A 81 8.97 -13.73 -5.25
CA THR A 81 9.08 -14.30 -3.90
C THR A 81 7.88 -15.15 -3.50
N GLY A 82 6.70 -14.90 -4.08
CA GLY A 82 5.50 -15.68 -3.79
C GLY A 82 4.23 -15.12 -4.41
N THR A 83 3.11 -15.74 -4.05
CA THR A 83 1.76 -15.33 -4.42
C THR A 83 0.87 -15.11 -3.21
N VAL A 84 -0.16 -14.30 -3.37
CA VAL A 84 -1.19 -14.02 -2.36
C VAL A 84 -2.51 -13.70 -3.06
N LEU A 85 -3.64 -14.07 -2.46
CA LEU A 85 -4.95 -13.67 -2.93
C LEU A 85 -5.20 -12.20 -2.60
N PHE A 86 -5.52 -11.43 -3.63
CA PHE A 86 -5.96 -10.05 -3.57
C PHE A 86 -7.48 -9.95 -3.67
N THR A 87 -8.10 -9.17 -2.78
CA THR A 87 -9.54 -8.88 -2.84
C THR A 87 -9.79 -7.55 -3.54
N ALA A 88 -10.18 -7.59 -4.82
CA ALA A 88 -10.54 -6.40 -5.60
C ALA A 88 -12.01 -6.04 -5.39
N ARG A 89 -12.31 -4.74 -5.17
CA ARG A 89 -13.68 -4.24 -4.99
C ARG A 89 -14.04 -3.15 -6.00
N ASN A 90 -15.27 -3.19 -6.49
CA ASN A 90 -15.87 -2.16 -7.35
C ASN A 90 -15.01 -1.84 -8.58
N GLU A 91 -14.52 -0.61 -8.74
CA GLU A 91 -13.69 -0.20 -9.88
C GLU A 91 -12.33 -0.91 -9.90
N GLN A 92 -11.85 -1.41 -8.75
CA GLN A 92 -10.59 -2.17 -8.70
C GLN A 92 -10.65 -3.45 -9.52
N VAL A 93 -11.84 -4.04 -9.70
CA VAL A 93 -12.02 -5.25 -10.50
C VAL A 93 -11.61 -5.00 -11.96
N ASP A 94 -11.84 -3.79 -12.47
CA ASP A 94 -11.49 -3.44 -13.86
C ASP A 94 -9.98 -3.20 -14.03
N LEU A 95 -9.24 -3.00 -12.94
CA LEU A 95 -7.78 -2.79 -12.92
C LEU A 95 -6.99 -4.09 -12.72
N MET A 96 -7.64 -5.16 -12.24
CA MET A 96 -6.99 -6.41 -11.87
C MET A 96 -7.26 -7.49 -12.92
N LYS A 97 -6.75 -7.27 -14.13
CA LYS A 97 -6.89 -8.23 -15.23
C LYS A 97 -5.71 -9.20 -15.25
N PRO A 98 -5.91 -10.47 -15.63
CA PRO A 98 -4.79 -11.40 -15.82
C PRO A 98 -3.72 -10.81 -16.74
N ASP A 99 -2.47 -11.16 -16.46
CA ASP A 99 -1.24 -10.71 -17.14
C ASP A 99 -0.85 -9.23 -16.90
N ASP A 100 -1.69 -8.41 -16.28
CA ASP A 100 -1.32 -7.05 -15.91
C ASP A 100 -0.28 -7.03 -14.78
N THR A 101 0.64 -6.06 -14.85
CA THR A 101 1.51 -5.70 -13.72
C THR A 101 0.92 -4.49 -13.02
N VAL A 102 0.76 -4.61 -11.69
CA VAL A 102 0.15 -3.57 -10.86
C VAL A 102 1.04 -3.17 -9.71
N ILE A 103 0.97 -1.89 -9.34
CA ILE A 103 1.52 -1.34 -8.10
C ILE A 103 0.38 -1.18 -7.10
N LEU A 104 0.47 -1.89 -5.99
CA LEU A 104 -0.49 -1.81 -4.89
C LEU A 104 0.11 -0.89 -3.82
N ARG A 105 -0.46 0.30 -3.63
CA ARG A 105 0.01 1.28 -2.65
C ARG A 105 -0.87 1.32 -1.42
N ASN A 106 -0.24 1.39 -0.25
CA ASN A 106 -0.90 1.40 1.05
C ASN A 106 -1.90 0.23 1.19
N ALA A 107 -1.44 -0.95 0.81
CA ALA A 107 -2.16 -2.20 0.96
C ALA A 107 -2.06 -2.72 2.41
N LYS A 108 -2.98 -3.61 2.76
CA LYS A 108 -3.06 -4.25 4.07
C LYS A 108 -3.32 -5.75 3.92
N ILE A 109 -2.98 -6.48 4.97
CA ILE A 109 -3.33 -7.88 5.12
C ILE A 109 -4.63 -7.98 5.91
N ASP A 110 -5.66 -8.47 5.23
CA ASP A 110 -6.93 -8.87 5.81
C ASP A 110 -6.90 -10.38 6.10
N MET A 111 -7.25 -10.77 7.32
CA MET A 111 -7.40 -12.17 7.69
C MET A 111 -8.80 -12.64 7.32
N PHE A 112 -8.90 -13.75 6.58
CA PHE A 112 -10.16 -14.35 6.18
C PHE A 112 -10.10 -15.86 6.38
N LYS A 113 -10.94 -16.37 7.30
CA LYS A 113 -11.02 -17.80 7.64
C LYS A 113 -9.65 -18.44 7.94
N GLY A 114 -8.83 -17.78 8.76
CA GLY A 114 -7.51 -18.28 9.13
C GLY A 114 -6.40 -17.95 8.14
N SER A 115 -6.69 -17.62 6.88
CA SER A 115 -5.67 -17.31 5.87
C SER A 115 -5.57 -15.82 5.59
N MET A 116 -4.38 -15.38 5.17
CA MET A 116 -4.14 -13.99 4.84
C MET A 116 -4.54 -13.66 3.40
N ARG A 117 -5.10 -12.46 3.21
CA ARG A 117 -5.46 -11.88 1.91
C ARG A 117 -4.98 -10.44 1.81
N LEU A 118 -4.54 -10.04 0.64
CA LEU A 118 -4.12 -8.67 0.36
C LEU A 118 -5.33 -7.83 -0.05
N ALA A 119 -5.40 -6.59 0.42
CA ALA A 119 -6.41 -5.62 0.00
C ALA A 119 -5.83 -4.21 0.01
N VAL A 120 -6.37 -3.32 -0.82
CA VAL A 120 -6.03 -1.89 -0.77
C VAL A 120 -6.88 -1.19 0.30
N ASP A 121 -6.23 -0.43 1.19
CA ASP A 121 -6.91 0.35 2.24
C ASP A 121 -7.62 1.59 1.66
N LYS A 122 -8.45 2.28 2.46
CA LYS A 122 -9.23 3.47 2.04
C LYS A 122 -8.40 4.63 1.48
N TRP A 123 -7.12 4.71 1.84
CA TRP A 123 -6.17 5.73 1.35
C TRP A 123 -5.20 5.17 0.31
N GLY A 124 -5.28 3.88 0.02
CA GLY A 124 -4.44 3.22 -0.96
C GLY A 124 -5.02 3.31 -2.37
N ARG A 125 -4.21 2.88 -3.33
CA ARG A 125 -4.58 2.86 -4.75
C ARG A 125 -3.85 1.76 -5.50
N ILE A 126 -4.42 1.39 -6.64
CA ILE A 126 -3.85 0.44 -7.60
C ILE A 126 -3.41 1.26 -8.82
N GLU A 127 -2.18 1.07 -9.27
CA GLU A 127 -1.65 1.65 -10.51
C GLU A 127 -1.28 0.52 -11.45
N VAL A 128 -1.88 0.45 -12.64
CA VAL A 128 -1.39 -0.45 -13.70
C VAL A 128 -0.11 0.16 -14.25
N THR A 129 0.91 -0.67 -14.49
CA THR A 129 2.23 -0.23 -14.94
C THR A 129 2.74 -1.12 -16.06
N ASP A 130 3.91 -0.79 -16.59
CA ASP A 130 4.55 -1.58 -17.64
C ASP A 130 4.83 -3.01 -17.16
N PRO A 131 4.83 -4.01 -18.06
CA PRO A 131 5.09 -5.39 -17.69
C PRO A 131 6.41 -5.55 -16.94
N ALA A 132 6.35 -6.11 -15.72
CA ALA A 132 7.56 -6.37 -14.96
C ALA A 132 8.35 -7.56 -15.53
N ASN A 133 9.68 -7.50 -15.43
CA ASN A 133 10.58 -8.51 -16.00
C ASN A 133 10.89 -9.69 -15.05
N PHE A 134 10.06 -9.94 -14.03
CA PHE A 134 10.23 -11.06 -13.11
C PHE A 134 9.28 -12.21 -13.42
N VAL A 135 9.68 -13.44 -13.10
CA VAL A 135 8.81 -14.63 -13.13
C VAL A 135 8.21 -14.78 -11.74
N VAL A 136 6.89 -15.00 -11.65
CA VAL A 136 6.19 -15.14 -10.38
C VAL A 136 6.51 -16.51 -9.77
N LYS A 137 6.77 -16.54 -8.46
CA LYS A 137 6.98 -17.80 -7.73
C LYS A 137 5.64 -18.35 -7.23
N GLU A 138 4.98 -19.13 -8.06
CA GLU A 138 3.64 -19.67 -7.79
C GLU A 138 3.61 -20.69 -6.64
N ASP A 139 4.72 -21.43 -6.43
CA ASP A 139 4.84 -22.47 -5.41
C ASP A 139 4.76 -21.94 -3.96
N ASN A 140 4.96 -20.63 -3.75
CA ASN A 140 4.90 -20.00 -2.44
C ASN A 140 3.64 -19.14 -2.30
N ASN A 141 2.48 -19.78 -2.10
CA ASN A 141 1.21 -19.08 -1.94
C ASN A 141 0.88 -18.83 -0.46
N LEU A 142 1.01 -17.58 -0.03
CA LEU A 142 0.77 -17.16 1.35
C LEU A 142 -0.71 -17.26 1.77
N SER A 143 -1.64 -17.30 0.80
CA SER A 143 -3.06 -17.45 1.09
C SER A 143 -3.49 -18.90 1.31
N LEU A 144 -2.61 -19.88 1.10
CA LEU A 144 -2.83 -21.28 1.48
C LEU A 144 -2.37 -21.56 2.92
N VAL A 145 -1.62 -20.64 3.53
CA VAL A 145 -1.16 -20.77 4.91
C VAL A 145 -2.29 -20.37 5.85
N GLU A 146 -2.60 -21.25 6.79
CA GLU A 146 -3.55 -21.00 7.87
C GLU A 146 -2.82 -20.53 9.14
N TYR A 147 -3.35 -19.49 9.78
CA TYR A 147 -2.84 -18.90 11.00
C TYR A 147 -3.89 -19.00 12.10
N GLU A 148 -3.43 -19.34 13.30
CA GLU A 148 -4.24 -19.34 14.50
C GLU A 148 -3.89 -18.13 15.38
N LEU A 149 -4.91 -17.51 15.97
CA LEU A 149 -4.70 -16.44 16.94
C LEU A 149 -4.32 -17.08 18.28
N VAL A 150 -3.04 -17.00 18.63
CA VAL A 150 -2.56 -17.43 19.95
C VAL A 150 -2.68 -16.27 20.92
N SER A 151 -3.56 -16.38 21.91
CA SER A 151 -3.55 -15.49 23.07
C SER A 151 -2.43 -15.92 24.01
N VAL A 152 -1.37 -15.11 24.14
CA VAL A 152 -0.37 -15.35 25.17
C VAL A 152 -1.01 -14.96 26.50
N LEU A 153 -1.45 -15.94 27.28
CA LEU A 153 -1.73 -15.72 28.70
C LEU A 153 -0.36 -15.53 29.34
N GLU A 154 -0.06 -14.31 29.78
CA GLU A 154 1.05 -14.10 30.72
C GLU A 154 0.70 -14.92 31.97
N ASN A 155 1.40 -16.05 32.14
CA ASN A 155 1.34 -16.80 33.38
C ASN A 155 1.99 -15.92 34.44
N ASP A 156 1.17 -15.20 35.21
CA ASP A 156 1.54 -14.60 36.49
C ASP A 156 1.87 -15.73 37.50
N GLU A 157 3.01 -16.37 37.32
CA GLU A 157 3.80 -17.02 38.35
C GLU A 157 4.75 -15.92 38.88
N ILE A 158 4.95 -15.59 40.16
CA ILE A 158 4.84 -16.27 41.46
C ILE A 158 4.82 -15.16 42.53
N ALA A 159 4.06 -15.32 43.61
CA ALA A 159 4.55 -14.97 44.94
C ALA A 159 3.96 -15.95 45.95
N GLU A 160 4.74 -16.99 46.26
CA GLU A 160 4.59 -17.78 47.47
C GLU A 160 4.51 -16.86 48.69
N THR A 161 3.58 -17.12 49.60
CA THR A 161 3.78 -16.94 51.04
C THR A 161 2.89 -17.91 51.79
#